data_AF-A0A2T2R867-F1
#
_entry.id   AF-A0A2T2R867-F1
#
_cell.length_a   1.000
_cell.length_b   1.000
_cell.length_c   1.000
_cell.angle_alpha   90.00
_cell.angle_beta   90.00
_cell.angle_gamma   90.00
#
_symmetry.space_group_name_H-M   'P 1'
#
loop_
_entity.id
_entity.type
_entity.pdbx_description
1 polymer ?
#
loop_
_entity_poly.entity_id
_entity_poly.type
_entity_poly.pdbx_seq_one_letter_code
_entity_poly.pdbx_strand_id
1 'polypeptide(L)'
;MVTPCDSAPTVLVVPDGASEPLRGDTATSLELAATPVWDRLAAQGRALAVATVPRRLPPGTEVGLPMLLGVSVSMAPARGRIEAAAAGVELAAGQAAWRVDARRRRASRHRRRRVARAGPGLLGRAGPGRRRRRRVAMGPRRRRRRAPRSACPRRPTAPGRQRRRGRAGPGSLAGL
;
A
#
# COMPACT_ATOMS: atom_id res chain seq x y z
N MET A 1 -8.26 -17.46 19.93
CA MET A 1 -9.20 -17.78 18.83
C MET A 1 -9.87 -16.47 18.44
N VAL A 2 -9.56 -15.91 17.27
CA VAL A 2 -10.23 -14.69 16.79
C VAL A 2 -11.47 -15.14 16.03
N THR A 3 -12.64 -14.74 16.52
CA THR A 3 -13.92 -14.98 15.85
C THR A 3 -13.93 -14.24 14.51
N PRO A 4 -14.30 -14.87 13.38
CA PRO A 4 -14.46 -14.13 12.14
C PRO A 4 -15.63 -13.16 12.31
N CYS A 5 -15.34 -11.86 12.26
CA CYS A 5 -16.36 -10.83 12.31
C CYS A 5 -17.17 -10.89 11.01
N ASP A 6 -18.48 -11.05 11.13
CA ASP A 6 -19.47 -11.20 10.03
C ASP A 6 -19.72 -9.87 9.27
N SER A 7 -18.77 -8.94 9.35
CA SER A 7 -18.84 -7.63 8.75
C SER A 7 -18.47 -7.70 7.27
N ALA A 8 -19.23 -6.99 6.44
CA ALA A 8 -18.91 -6.80 5.03
C ALA A 8 -17.43 -6.41 4.85
N PRO A 9 -16.75 -6.89 3.81
CA PRO A 9 -15.35 -6.57 3.57
C PRO A 9 -15.19 -5.05 3.42
N THR A 10 -14.22 -4.48 4.14
CA THR A 10 -13.83 -3.09 3.95
C THR A 10 -12.74 -3.02 2.88
N VAL A 11 -12.93 -2.15 1.89
CA VAL A 11 -11.96 -1.92 0.81
C VAL A 11 -11.50 -0.47 0.87
N LEU A 12 -10.19 -0.28 1.02
CA LEU A 12 -9.54 1.02 0.88
C LEU A 12 -8.90 1.10 -0.50
N VAL A 13 -9.31 2.09 -1.30
CA VAL A 13 -8.74 2.38 -2.63
C VAL A 13 -7.95 3.67 -2.53
N VAL A 14 -6.65 3.61 -2.86
CA VAL A 14 -5.75 4.78 -2.83
C VAL A 14 -5.35 5.13 -4.26
N PRO A 15 -5.94 6.18 -4.85
CA PRO A 15 -5.53 6.67 -6.16
C PRO A 15 -4.27 7.53 -6.03
N ASP A 16 -3.10 6.90 -6.17
CA ASP A 16 -1.81 7.57 -5.97
C ASP A 16 -1.65 8.77 -6.92
N GLY A 17 -1.22 9.91 -6.38
CA GLY A 17 -1.05 11.15 -7.14
C GLY A 17 -2.33 11.82 -7.65
N ALA A 18 -3.53 11.38 -7.24
CA ALA A 18 -4.79 11.99 -7.71
C ALA A 18 -5.09 13.37 -7.08
N SER A 19 -4.32 13.78 -6.08
CA SER A 19 -4.36 15.15 -5.56
C SER A 19 -3.39 16.03 -6.34
N GLU A 20 -3.89 17.15 -6.85
CA GLU A 20 -3.09 18.17 -7.49
C GLU A 20 -3.36 19.55 -6.90
N PRO A 21 -2.38 20.46 -6.91
CA PRO A 21 -2.59 21.82 -6.45
C PRO A 21 -3.53 22.57 -7.40
N LEU A 22 -4.52 23.26 -6.84
CA LEU A 22 -5.41 24.15 -7.59
C LEU A 22 -4.61 25.29 -8.23
N ARG A 23 -4.92 25.60 -9.50
CA ARG A 23 -4.29 26.68 -10.27
C ARG A 23 -5.35 27.69 -10.71
N GLY A 24 -5.76 28.54 -9.78
CA GLY A 24 -6.85 29.49 -9.99
C GLY A 24 -8.15 28.77 -10.34
N ASP A 25 -8.81 29.22 -11.39
CA ASP A 25 -10.09 28.66 -11.86
C ASP A 25 -9.92 27.49 -12.84
N THR A 26 -8.69 26.97 -12.99
CA THR A 26 -8.44 25.82 -13.86
C THR A 26 -8.95 24.55 -13.19
N ALA A 27 -9.87 23.86 -13.85
CA ALA A 27 -10.32 22.54 -13.43
C ALA A 27 -9.15 21.57 -13.32
N THR A 28 -9.19 20.72 -12.30
CA THR A 28 -8.15 19.73 -12.04
C THR A 28 -8.18 18.60 -13.07
N SER A 29 -7.06 17.87 -13.21
CA SER A 29 -7.01 16.67 -14.07
C SER A 29 -8.08 15.64 -13.69
N LEU A 30 -8.44 15.53 -12.40
CA LEU A 30 -9.49 14.63 -11.94
C LEU A 30 -10.90 15.13 -12.32
N GLU A 31 -11.14 16.44 -12.28
CA GLU A 31 -12.41 17.06 -12.70
C GLU A 31 -12.60 17.01 -14.22
N LEU A 32 -11.51 17.12 -14.99
CA LEU A 32 -11.54 17.02 -16.45
C LEU A 32 -11.71 15.57 -16.95
N ALA A 33 -11.35 14.58 -16.13
CA ALA A 33 -11.44 13.18 -16.51
C ALA A 33 -12.90 12.66 -16.45
N ALA A 34 -13.30 11.90 -17.47
CA ALA A 34 -14.59 11.19 -17.43
C ALA A 34 -14.52 10.04 -16.40
N THR A 35 -15.06 10.25 -15.19
CA THR A 35 -14.99 9.29 -14.08
C THR A 35 -16.37 8.88 -13.53
N PRO A 36 -17.27 8.31 -14.37
CA PRO A 36 -18.68 8.09 -14.01
C PRO A 36 -18.89 7.18 -12.79
N VAL A 37 -17.96 6.25 -12.52
CA VAL A 37 -18.00 5.40 -11.32
C VAL A 37 -17.69 6.20 -10.07
N TRP A 38 -16.71 7.11 -10.13
CA TRP A 38 -16.33 7.95 -9.00
C TRP A 38 -17.40 9.01 -8.74
N ASP A 39 -17.96 9.61 -9.79
CA ASP A 39 -19.09 10.55 -9.68
C ASP A 39 -20.27 9.89 -8.95
N ARG A 40 -20.60 8.65 -9.34
CA ARG A 40 -21.65 7.88 -8.68
C ARG A 40 -21.30 7.57 -7.23
N LEU A 41 -20.07 7.16 -6.93
CA LEU A 41 -19.63 6.89 -5.55
C LEU A 41 -19.66 8.13 -4.67
N ALA A 42 -19.26 9.29 -5.21
CA ALA A 42 -19.31 10.58 -4.52
C ALA A 42 -20.76 11.00 -4.24
N ALA A 43 -21.66 10.84 -5.22
CA ALA A 43 -23.08 11.16 -5.07
C ALA A 43 -23.84 10.23 -4.11
N GLN A 44 -23.42 8.97 -4.01
CA GLN A 44 -24.05 7.96 -3.13
C GLN A 44 -23.39 7.86 -1.75
N GLY A 45 -22.19 8.42 -1.60
CA GLY A 45 -21.36 8.32 -0.41
C GLY A 45 -21.16 9.68 0.28
N ARG A 46 -20.01 9.82 0.94
CA ARG A 46 -19.60 11.06 1.59
C ARG A 46 -18.19 11.42 1.13
N ALA A 47 -18.05 12.58 0.51
CA ALA A 47 -16.77 13.16 0.13
C ALA A 47 -16.24 14.06 1.25
N LEU A 48 -14.94 13.96 1.54
CA LEU A 48 -14.25 14.76 2.56
C LEU A 48 -12.86 15.09 2.05
N ALA A 49 -12.40 16.31 2.32
CA ALA A 49 -10.99 16.65 2.20
C ALA A 49 -10.22 15.99 3.35
N VAL A 50 -9.19 15.22 3.04
CA VAL A 50 -8.40 14.49 4.05
C VAL A 50 -6.93 14.87 3.93
N ALA A 51 -6.38 15.42 5.01
CA ALA A 51 -4.94 15.61 5.16
C ALA A 51 -4.31 14.33 5.71
N THR A 52 -3.74 13.50 4.83
CA THR A 52 -3.13 12.22 5.21
C THR A 52 -1.74 12.36 5.83
N VAL A 53 -1.06 13.48 5.55
CA VAL A 53 0.28 13.78 6.06
C VAL A 53 0.19 14.93 7.09
N PRO A 54 0.67 14.74 8.33
CA PRO A 54 0.76 15.82 9.30
C PRO A 54 1.68 16.95 8.80
N ARG A 55 1.30 18.22 9.03
CA ARG A 55 2.06 19.41 8.61
C ARG A 55 3.55 19.42 9.01
N ARG A 56 3.89 18.76 10.12
CA ARG A 56 5.27 18.69 10.65
C ARG A 56 6.17 17.68 9.91
N LEU A 57 5.60 16.85 9.04
CA LEU A 57 6.32 15.81 8.32
C LEU A 57 6.36 16.14 6.82
N PRO A 58 7.45 15.79 6.12
CA PRO A 58 7.49 15.94 4.67
C PRO A 58 6.44 15.02 4.02
N PRO A 59 5.79 15.48 2.93
CA PRO A 59 4.86 14.65 2.17
C PRO A 59 5.60 13.48 1.51
N GLY A 60 5.05 12.28 1.65
CA GLY A 60 5.59 11.07 1.05
C GLY A 60 4.73 9.85 1.35
N THR A 61 4.75 8.87 0.45
CA THR A 61 4.05 7.58 0.61
C THR A 61 4.41 6.89 1.93
N GLU A 62 5.68 7.00 2.32
CA GLU A 62 6.24 6.48 3.57
C GLU A 62 5.61 7.06 4.83
N VAL A 63 4.95 8.22 4.74
CA VAL A 63 4.18 8.83 5.83
C VAL A 63 2.68 8.61 5.61
N GLY A 64 2.17 8.88 4.41
CA GLY A 64 0.74 8.90 4.12
C GLY A 64 0.06 7.54 4.23
N LEU A 65 0.66 6.46 3.73
CA LEU A 65 0.06 5.12 3.79
C LEU A 65 -0.06 4.60 5.23
N PRO A 66 0.99 4.66 6.09
CA PRO A 66 0.84 4.31 7.51
C PRO A 66 -0.27 5.10 8.20
N MET A 67 -0.34 6.41 7.97
CA MET A 67 -1.38 7.26 8.57
C MET A 67 -2.79 6.86 8.12
N LEU A 68 -2.99 6.54 6.85
CA LEU A 68 -4.26 6.01 6.32
C LEU A 68 -4.66 4.66 6.94
N LEU A 69 -3.68 3.83 7.30
CA LEU A 69 -3.89 2.55 7.96
C LEU A 69 -4.03 2.67 9.49
N GLY A 70 -4.04 3.89 10.04
CA GLY A 70 -4.15 4.15 11.47
C GLY A 70 -2.84 4.01 12.25
N VAL A 71 -1.70 3.97 11.57
CA VAL A 71 -0.37 3.93 12.18
C VAL A 71 0.23 5.33 12.23
N SER A 72 0.45 5.85 13.45
CA SER A 72 1.10 7.13 13.66
C SER A 72 2.62 7.01 13.51
N VAL A 73 3.23 7.91 12.74
CA VAL A 73 4.69 8.04 12.63
C VAL A 73 5.15 9.37 13.25
N SER A 74 6.24 9.32 14.01
CA SER A 74 6.88 10.51 14.60
C SER A 74 7.87 11.18 13.66
N MET A 75 8.44 10.41 12.72
CA MET A 75 9.36 10.88 11.68
C MET A 75 9.12 10.11 10.38
N ALA A 76 9.44 10.72 9.25
CA ALA A 76 9.34 10.04 7.95
C ALA A 76 10.33 8.86 7.88
N PRO A 77 9.86 7.63 7.64
CA PRO A 77 10.75 6.49 7.50
C PRO A 77 11.66 6.65 6.29
N ALA A 78 12.92 6.23 6.40
CA ALA A 78 13.83 6.21 5.25
C ALA A 78 13.30 5.26 4.16
N ARG A 79 13.09 5.78 2.95
CA ARG A 79 12.55 5.02 1.80
C ARG A 79 13.29 3.70 1.57
N GLY A 80 14.62 3.72 1.66
CA GLY A 80 15.45 2.52 1.49
C GLY A 80 15.15 1.42 2.52
N ARG A 81 14.75 1.76 3.75
CA ARG A 81 14.34 0.75 4.76
C ARG A 81 13.02 0.08 4.39
N ILE A 82 12.05 0.86 3.91
CA ILE A 82 10.75 0.33 3.45
C ILE A 82 10.97 -0.60 2.25
N GLU A 83 11.76 -0.16 1.28
CA GLU A 83 12.05 -0.94 0.06
C GLU A 83 12.87 -2.20 0.36
N ALA A 84 13.84 -2.14 1.29
CA ALA A 84 14.56 -3.31 1.76
C ALA A 84 13.62 -4.35 2.40
N ALA A 85 12.73 -3.91 3.29
CA ALA A 85 11.73 -4.79 3.91
C ALA A 85 10.79 -5.41 2.85
N ALA A 86 10.32 -4.63 1.88
CA ALA A 86 9.50 -5.11 0.77
C ALA A 86 10.23 -6.14 -0.11
N ALA A 87 11.55 -6.01 -0.26
CA ALA A 87 12.41 -6.94 -0.98
C ALA A 87 12.83 -8.17 -0.15
N GLY A 88 12.37 -8.28 1.12
CA GLY A 88 12.78 -9.36 2.02
C GLY A 88 14.23 -9.27 2.49
N VAL A 89 14.83 -8.08 2.45
CA VAL A 89 16.18 -7.82 2.93
C VAL A 89 16.12 -7.40 4.40
N GLU A 90 16.66 -8.24 5.27
CA GLU A 90 16.84 -7.91 6.70
C GLU A 90 18.05 -6.98 6.88
N LEU A 91 17.85 -5.91 7.64
CA LEU A 91 18.92 -4.99 8.02
C LEU A 91 19.38 -5.32 9.45
N ALA A 92 20.66 -5.64 9.61
CA ALA A 92 21.29 -5.76 10.92
C ALA A 92 21.44 -4.39 11.59
N ALA A 93 21.65 -4.40 12.91
CA ALA A 93 21.94 -3.19 13.66
C ALA A 93 23.14 -2.43 13.05
N GLY A 94 22.97 -1.11 12.87
CA GLY A 94 23.98 -0.25 12.24
C GLY A 94 23.99 -0.25 10.71
N GLN A 95 23.21 -1.11 10.05
CA GLN A 95 23.07 -1.06 8.60
C GLN A 95 22.05 -0.01 8.16
N ALA A 96 22.33 0.59 7.00
CA ALA A 96 21.40 1.47 6.30
C ALA A 96 21.14 0.91 4.91
N ALA A 97 19.95 1.21 4.40
CA ALA A 97 19.54 0.87 3.05
C ALA A 97 19.28 2.16 2.28
N TRP A 98 19.72 2.17 1.03
CA TRP A 98 19.53 3.29 0.11
C TRP A 98 18.80 2.79 -1.13
N ARG A 99 17.85 3.59 -1.59
CA ARG A 99 17.32 3.47 -2.94
C ARG A 99 18.39 3.95 -3.91
N VAL A 100 18.64 3.18 -4.97
CA VAL A 100 19.63 3.52 -5.98
C VAL A 100 19.00 3.39 -7.36
N ASP A 101 19.05 4.48 -8.14
CA ASP A 101 18.67 4.46 -9.55
C ASP A 101 19.94 4.32 -10.40
N ALA A 102 20.08 3.19 -11.11
CA ALA A 102 21.24 2.97 -11.98
C ALA A 102 21.13 3.81 -13.27
N ARG A 103 22.11 4.71 -13.50
CA ARG A 103 22.20 5.46 -14.75
C ARG A 103 23.36 4.97 -15.61
N ARG A 104 23.08 4.69 -16.89
CA ARG A 104 24.14 4.39 -17.86
C ARG A 104 24.92 5.67 -18.16
N ARG A 105 26.18 5.72 -17.76
CA ARG A 105 27.10 6.77 -18.21
C ARG A 105 27.28 6.63 -19.73
N ARG A 106 26.93 7.68 -20.50
CA ARG A 106 27.33 7.74 -21.92
C ARG A 106 28.86 7.72 -21.94
N ALA A 107 29.45 6.75 -22.60
CA ALA A 107 30.89 6.74 -22.82
C ALA A 107 31.22 8.01 -23.62
N SER A 108 31.92 8.96 -23.01
CA SER A 108 32.67 9.96 -23.76
C SER A 108 33.59 9.17 -24.70
N ARG A 109 33.58 9.49 -26.00
CA ARG A 109 34.53 8.92 -26.98
C ARG A 109 35.95 9.32 -26.56
N HIS A 110 36.54 8.59 -25.62
CA HIS A 110 37.94 8.73 -25.25
C HIS A 110 38.53 7.36 -24.93
N ARG A 111 39.52 7.03 -25.76
CA ARG A 111 40.39 5.86 -25.85
C ARG A 111 40.07 4.67 -24.94
N ARG A 112 39.76 3.54 -25.60
CA ARG A 112 39.73 2.19 -25.02
C ARG A 112 41.09 1.87 -24.34
N ARG A 113 41.25 2.18 -23.06
CA ARG A 113 42.15 1.42 -22.20
C ARG A 113 41.35 0.25 -21.64
N ARG A 114 41.86 -0.96 -21.87
CA ARG A 114 41.28 -2.24 -21.46
C ARG A 114 40.89 -2.18 -19.98
N VAL A 115 39.60 -2.27 -19.68
CA VAL A 115 39.14 -2.57 -18.32
C VAL A 115 39.27 -4.08 -18.16
N ALA A 116 40.21 -4.51 -17.32
CA ALA A 116 40.27 -5.89 -16.87
C ALA A 116 38.96 -6.24 -16.16
N ARG A 117 38.38 -7.39 -16.48
CA ARG A 117 37.21 -7.95 -15.79
C ARG A 117 37.55 -8.13 -14.31
N ALA A 118 37.03 -7.26 -13.45
CA ALA A 118 36.93 -7.55 -12.03
C ALA A 118 35.74 -8.51 -11.85
N GLY A 119 36.05 -9.78 -11.53
CA GLY A 119 35.07 -10.78 -11.12
C GLY A 119 34.39 -10.41 -9.78
N PRO A 120 33.49 -11.26 -9.28
CA PRO A 120 32.63 -10.96 -8.13
C PRO A 120 33.45 -10.91 -6.85
N GLY A 121 33.95 -9.72 -6.50
CA GLY A 121 34.74 -9.46 -5.30
C GLY A 121 34.08 -8.54 -4.27
N LEU A 122 32.82 -8.13 -4.48
CA LEU A 122 32.09 -7.21 -3.58
C LEU A 122 31.16 -7.91 -2.58
N LEU A 123 31.26 -9.24 -2.44
CA LEU A 123 30.73 -9.95 -1.27
C LEU A 123 31.87 -10.14 -0.28
N GLY A 124 31.80 -9.41 0.84
CA GLY A 124 32.78 -9.46 1.91
C GLY A 124 33.10 -10.89 2.34
N ARG A 125 34.38 -11.18 2.49
CA ARG A 125 34.90 -12.44 3.05
C ARG A 125 34.38 -12.59 4.49
N ALA A 126 33.32 -13.38 4.68
CA ALA A 126 33.04 -13.98 5.96
C ALA A 126 34.11 -15.07 6.23
N GLY A 127 34.92 -14.89 7.27
CA GLY A 127 35.93 -15.87 7.68
C GLY A 127 35.32 -17.23 8.06
N PRO A 128 36.11 -18.31 8.08
CA PRO A 128 35.59 -19.67 8.29
C PRO A 128 35.26 -19.89 9.77
N GLY A 129 34.06 -19.47 10.18
CA GLY A 129 33.46 -19.89 11.44
C GLY A 129 33.03 -21.36 11.34
N ARG A 130 33.72 -22.25 12.06
CA ARG A 130 33.40 -23.69 12.15
C ARG A 130 31.97 -23.90 12.69
N ARG A 131 30.98 -24.03 11.80
CA ARG A 131 29.63 -24.48 12.17
C ARG A 131 29.53 -25.99 11.99
N ARG A 132 29.55 -26.71 13.14
CA ARG A 132 29.22 -28.14 13.22
C ARG A 132 27.82 -28.35 12.63
N ARG A 133 27.73 -29.10 11.52
CA ARG A 133 26.45 -29.53 10.96
C ARG A 133 25.82 -30.56 11.90
N ARG A 134 24.89 -30.14 12.75
CA ARG A 134 23.90 -31.09 13.30
C ARG A 134 22.95 -31.46 12.16
N ARG A 135 23.05 -32.69 11.68
CA ARG A 135 22.04 -33.30 10.80
C ARG A 135 20.73 -33.37 11.60
N VAL A 136 19.75 -32.55 11.24
CA VAL A 136 18.37 -32.76 11.67
C VAL A 136 17.77 -33.74 10.67
N ALA A 137 17.41 -34.93 11.15
CA ALA A 137 16.71 -35.93 10.35
C ALA A 137 15.33 -35.39 9.95
N MET A 138 15.04 -35.33 8.65
CA MET A 138 13.68 -35.10 8.16
C MET A 138 12.86 -36.38 8.35
N GLY A 139 11.95 -36.36 9.32
CA GLY A 139 10.88 -37.36 9.42
C GLY A 139 9.89 -37.25 8.26
N PRO A 140 9.14 -38.33 7.94
CA PRO A 140 8.30 -38.40 6.75
C PRO A 140 7.14 -37.40 6.82
N ARG A 141 6.98 -36.62 5.73
CA ARG A 141 5.91 -35.65 5.54
C ARG A 141 4.56 -36.38 5.44
N ARG A 142 3.72 -36.29 6.46
CA ARG A 142 2.32 -36.75 6.41
C ARG A 142 1.54 -35.89 5.40
N ARG A 143 1.11 -36.50 4.29
CA ARG A 143 0.19 -35.90 3.32
C ARG A 143 -1.14 -35.61 4.01
N ARG A 144 -1.45 -34.33 4.26
CA ARG A 144 -2.79 -33.92 4.68
C ARG A 144 -3.74 -34.09 3.49
N ARG A 145 -4.70 -35.00 3.64
CA ARG A 145 -5.81 -35.18 2.69
C ARG A 145 -6.64 -33.89 2.63
N ARG A 146 -6.91 -33.39 1.42
CA ARG A 146 -7.87 -32.30 1.18
C ARG A 146 -9.28 -32.80 1.55
N ALA A 147 -9.97 -32.05 2.41
CA ALA A 147 -11.40 -32.25 2.65
C ALA A 147 -12.21 -31.72 1.43
N PRO A 148 -13.31 -32.37 1.06
CA PRO A 148 -14.16 -31.94 -0.04
C PRO A 148 -14.92 -30.64 0.28
N ARG A 149 -15.14 -29.82 -0.75
CA ARG A 149 -15.90 -28.58 -0.70
C ARG A 149 -17.36 -28.90 -0.38
N SER A 150 -17.85 -28.52 0.80
CA SER A 150 -19.29 -28.56 1.11
C SER A 150 -20.00 -27.35 0.49
N ALA A 151 -21.15 -27.65 -0.09
CA ALA A 151 -21.97 -26.78 -0.90
C ALA A 151 -22.55 -25.58 -0.12
N CYS A 152 -22.67 -24.47 -0.84
CA CYS A 152 -23.28 -23.23 -0.40
C CYS A 152 -24.81 -23.41 -0.26
N PRO A 153 -25.42 -23.21 0.92
CA PRO A 153 -26.87 -23.22 1.02
C PRO A 153 -27.45 -21.90 0.49
N ARG A 154 -28.25 -22.00 -0.57
CA ARG A 154 -29.11 -20.93 -1.09
C ARG A 154 -30.02 -20.43 0.03
N ARG A 155 -30.09 -19.11 0.23
CA ARG A 155 -31.10 -18.47 1.10
C ARG A 155 -32.21 -17.79 0.28
N PRO A 156 -33.43 -17.71 0.84
CA PRO A 156 -34.68 -17.67 0.10
C PRO A 156 -35.12 -16.27 -0.34
N THR A 157 -36.01 -16.24 -1.33
CA THR A 157 -36.65 -15.07 -1.92
C THR A 157 -37.76 -14.45 -1.03
N ALA A 158 -37.64 -13.13 -0.81
CA ALA A 158 -38.66 -12.06 -0.59
C ALA A 158 -39.71 -12.18 0.55
N PRO A 159 -40.25 -11.04 1.07
CA PRO A 159 -41.37 -10.40 0.38
C PRO A 159 -41.30 -8.85 0.35
N GLY A 160 -42.15 -8.26 -0.49
CA GLY A 160 -42.10 -6.86 -0.90
C GLY A 160 -42.81 -5.85 0.00
N ARG A 161 -42.48 -4.58 -0.30
CA ARG A 161 -43.21 -3.31 -0.11
C ARG A 161 -43.76 -2.98 1.28
N GLN A 162 -43.32 -1.83 1.79
CA GLN A 162 -44.26 -0.72 2.03
C GLN A 162 -43.55 0.65 1.95
N ARG A 163 -44.01 1.46 1.00
CA ARG A 163 -43.63 2.87 0.83
C ARG A 163 -44.32 3.68 1.93
N ARG A 164 -43.58 4.31 2.83
CA ARG A 164 -44.10 5.43 3.63
C ARG A 164 -43.67 6.74 2.97
N ARG A 165 -44.63 7.39 2.33
CA ARG A 165 -44.53 8.79 1.89
C ARG A 165 -44.74 9.66 3.14
N GLY A 166 -43.72 10.38 3.56
CA GLY A 166 -43.82 11.47 4.54
C GLY A 166 -43.33 12.75 3.89
N ARG A 167 -44.28 13.62 3.51
CA ARG A 167 -44.03 15.03 3.16
C ARG A 167 -43.67 15.76 4.46
N ALA A 168 -42.54 16.44 4.50
CA ALA A 168 -42.32 17.58 5.39
C ALA A 168 -41.86 18.74 4.49
N GLY A 169 -42.67 19.81 4.46
CA GLY A 169 -42.37 21.04 3.74
C GLY A 169 -41.36 21.92 4.50
N PRO A 170 -40.98 23.06 3.91
CA PRO A 170 -39.86 23.88 4.39
C PRO A 170 -40.29 24.81 5.52
N GLY A 171 -39.54 24.77 6.63
CA GLY A 171 -39.59 25.77 7.70
C GLY A 171 -38.35 26.65 7.63
N SER A 172 -38.58 27.95 7.58
CA SER A 172 -37.63 29.03 7.35
C SER A 172 -37.04 29.58 8.65
N LEU A 173 -35.88 30.24 8.50
CA LEU A 173 -35.33 31.35 9.31
C LEU A 173 -34.56 31.10 10.64
N ALA A 174 -33.28 31.50 10.57
CA ALA A 174 -32.61 32.50 11.40
C ALA A 174 -32.22 32.21 12.86
N GLY A 175 -30.93 32.42 13.15
CA GLY A 175 -30.48 33.13 14.34
C GLY A 175 -29.59 32.35 15.31
N LEU A 176 -28.39 32.90 15.52
CA LEU A 176 -27.35 32.62 16.53
C LEU A 176 -26.35 31.49 16.23
#